data_AF-A0A0S7BXC7-F1
#
_entry.id   AF-A0A0S7BXC7-F1
#
_cell.length_a   1.000
_cell.length_b   1.000
_cell.length_c   1.000
_cell.angle_alpha   90.00
_cell.angle_beta   90.00
_cell.angle_gamma   90.00
#
_symmetry.space_group_name_H-M   'P 1'
#
loop_
_entity.id
_entity.type
_entity.pdbx_description
1 polymer ?
#
loop_
_entity_poly.entity_id
_entity_poly.type
_entity_poly.pdbx_seq_one_letter_code
_entity_poly.pdbx_strand_id
1 'polypeptide(L)'
;MKHFTIPIFVPELACPNRCVFCNQHSISGCHKQPEPDEVREIILQHLKTIPEKDSHIEIGFFGGSFTGIEPELQALYLDVARSFMSSGRIHGIRLSTRPDYIDADALKLLKSYGVTTIELGAQSLDDEVLMLSGRGHTVRDVEKASALIREAGFKLGLQMMTSLPGDTPEKAMETARRIVELGAVCTRIYPTLVIRGTELEKRWRNGDYQPQTLDEAVELTARLLEIFREAGVEVIRVGLHPSEDLLGGNDLLAGPFHPNFRELAETLIWKRKLQPLPELHPAGGSIRIPVPAGEMRYATGFASSNREMLETHFSRVEFYEEEVTFHKKPLILTDKRTPLPVKNALRNRGRLVLLSTENMVYKSISGHPDIFLCAGQEAVVMAPGIPEEIKNALSIHGIPVIRGSADPGKTYPASARYNAVITPEYIIHNLKITDPVIAETFKKRKQLHVNQGYTRCNLLALDNDRFITSDRGIEKVLVKEGKPVLYADPAPVRLHGQKHGFFPGCCGILDREVLITGSLKYHPQGEEIRSFIGSAGYSVQELYDGPLTDVGGIFMLKSTHFRQ
;
A
#
# COMPACT_ATOMS: atom_id res chain seq x y z
N MET A 1 -6.45 -15.77 -9.74
CA MET A 1 -7.88 -15.97 -9.41
C MET A 1 -8.61 -14.64 -9.60
N LYS A 2 -9.69 -14.59 -10.38
CA LYS A 2 -10.50 -13.39 -10.63
C LYS A 2 -11.50 -13.19 -9.49
N HIS A 3 -11.66 -11.96 -9.03
CA HIS A 3 -12.62 -11.62 -7.97
C HIS A 3 -13.98 -11.22 -8.57
N PHE A 4 -15.05 -11.80 -8.02
CA PHE A 4 -16.42 -11.50 -8.38
C PHE A 4 -17.19 -11.11 -7.11
N THR A 5 -18.04 -10.10 -7.23
CA THR A 5 -19.01 -9.74 -6.18
C THR A 5 -20.40 -9.88 -6.75
N ILE A 6 -21.26 -10.64 -6.08
CA ILE A 6 -22.68 -10.72 -6.38
C ILE A 6 -23.37 -9.59 -5.62
N PRO A 7 -23.80 -8.50 -6.30
CA PRO A 7 -24.41 -7.37 -5.63
C PRO A 7 -25.88 -7.68 -5.30
N ILE A 8 -26.24 -7.45 -4.04
CA ILE A 8 -27.62 -7.54 -3.54
C ILE A 8 -27.96 -6.16 -3.01
N PHE A 9 -28.88 -5.48 -3.69
CA PHE A 9 -29.29 -4.14 -3.31
C PHE A 9 -30.41 -4.21 -2.28
N VAL A 10 -30.12 -3.78 -1.07
CA VAL A 10 -31.03 -3.63 0.06
C VAL A 10 -31.26 -2.13 0.25
N PRO A 11 -32.28 -1.53 -0.39
CA PRO A 11 -32.57 -0.11 -0.24
C PRO A 11 -32.88 0.24 1.22
N GLU A 12 -32.49 1.45 1.61
CA GLU A 12 -32.60 1.92 2.99
C GLU A 12 -34.06 2.22 3.37
N LEU A 13 -34.54 1.60 4.46
CA LEU A 13 -35.79 1.99 5.15
C LEU A 13 -35.54 2.83 6.42
N ALA A 14 -34.32 2.82 6.95
CA ALA A 14 -34.03 3.20 8.34
C ALA A 14 -33.05 4.38 8.52
N CYS A 15 -32.67 5.11 7.46
CA CYS A 15 -31.82 6.30 7.63
C CYS A 15 -32.67 7.50 8.06
N PRO A 16 -32.47 8.06 9.28
CA PRO A 16 -33.25 9.20 9.77
C PRO A 16 -32.94 10.49 9.01
N ASN A 17 -31.82 10.54 8.28
CA ASN A 17 -31.33 11.73 7.60
C ASN A 17 -31.37 11.57 6.08
N ARG A 18 -32.12 12.45 5.41
CA ARG A 18 -32.11 12.53 3.94
C ARG A 18 -30.91 13.38 3.51
N CYS A 19 -29.79 12.71 3.21
CA CYS A 19 -28.57 13.37 2.73
C CYS A 19 -28.89 14.26 1.52
N VAL A 20 -28.26 15.43 1.45
CA VAL A 20 -28.65 16.47 0.47
C VAL A 20 -28.53 16.02 -0.98
N PHE A 21 -27.61 15.09 -1.27
CA PHE A 21 -27.30 14.56 -2.60
C PHE A 21 -28.00 13.22 -2.91
N CYS A 22 -28.69 12.62 -1.94
CA CYS A 22 -29.11 11.23 -2.05
C CYS A 22 -30.58 11.11 -2.44
N ASN A 23 -30.81 10.50 -3.60
CA ASN A 23 -32.12 9.95 -3.99
C ASN A 23 -31.93 8.46 -4.28
N GLN A 24 -31.95 7.62 -3.24
CA GLN A 24 -31.66 6.19 -3.39
C GLN A 24 -32.62 5.48 -4.34
N HIS A 25 -33.87 5.95 -4.47
CA HIS A 25 -34.84 5.37 -5.39
C HIS A 25 -34.34 5.44 -6.85
N SER A 26 -33.85 6.60 -7.27
CA SER A 26 -33.26 6.81 -8.61
C SER A 26 -31.88 6.17 -8.78
N ILE A 27 -31.08 6.08 -7.69
CA ILE A 27 -29.69 5.58 -7.77
C ILE A 27 -29.60 4.06 -7.76
N SER A 28 -30.44 3.38 -6.97
CA SER A 28 -30.40 1.91 -6.81
C SER A 28 -31.32 1.15 -7.77
N GLY A 29 -32.31 1.82 -8.37
CA GLY A 29 -33.31 1.19 -9.24
C GLY A 29 -34.24 0.19 -8.53
N CYS A 30 -34.17 0.07 -7.19
CA CYS A 30 -34.96 -0.87 -6.40
C CYS A 30 -35.93 -0.12 -5.47
N HIS A 31 -37.23 -0.38 -5.62
CA HIS A 31 -38.29 0.32 -4.87
C HIS A 31 -38.73 -0.37 -3.58
N LYS A 32 -38.38 -1.65 -3.37
CA LYS A 32 -38.72 -2.44 -2.19
C LYS A 32 -37.49 -3.24 -1.74
N GLN A 33 -37.37 -3.50 -0.44
CA GLN A 33 -36.40 -4.47 0.05
C GLN A 33 -36.71 -5.86 -0.52
N PRO A 34 -35.70 -6.59 -1.02
CA PRO A 34 -35.93 -7.90 -1.58
C PRO A 34 -36.33 -8.88 -0.48
N GLU A 35 -37.28 -9.77 -0.76
CA GLU A 35 -37.60 -10.85 0.16
C GLU A 35 -36.40 -11.84 0.22
N PRO A 36 -36.18 -12.58 1.32
CA PRO A 36 -35.05 -13.53 1.43
C PRO A 36 -34.99 -14.57 0.29
N ASP A 37 -36.13 -14.96 -0.27
CA ASP A 37 -36.18 -15.87 -1.42
C ASP A 37 -35.73 -15.20 -2.72
N GLU A 38 -35.97 -13.90 -2.89
CA GLU A 38 -35.47 -13.12 -4.03
C GLU A 38 -33.94 -12.96 -3.93
N VAL A 39 -33.41 -12.71 -2.73
CA VAL A 39 -31.96 -12.71 -2.44
C VAL A 39 -31.33 -14.04 -2.88
N ARG A 40 -31.98 -15.17 -2.55
CA ARG A 40 -31.52 -16.50 -2.97
C ARG A 40 -31.49 -16.65 -4.48
N GLU A 41 -32.55 -16.22 -5.17
CA GLU A 41 -32.64 -16.31 -6.63
C GLU A 41 -31.58 -15.44 -7.32
N ILE A 42 -31.36 -14.21 -6.83
CA ILE A 42 -30.29 -13.33 -7.35
C ILE A 42 -28.92 -14.01 -7.25
N ILE A 43 -28.62 -14.65 -6.13
CA ILE A 43 -27.36 -15.39 -5.95
C ILE A 43 -27.26 -16.52 -6.97
N LEU A 44 -28.31 -17.34 -7.10
CA LEU A 44 -28.33 -18.45 -8.05
C LEU A 44 -28.15 -17.99 -9.50
N GLN A 45 -28.77 -16.89 -9.89
CA GLN A 45 -28.65 -16.32 -11.24
C GLN A 45 -27.23 -15.87 -11.55
N HIS A 46 -26.57 -15.16 -10.63
CA HIS A 46 -25.18 -14.75 -10.82
C HIS A 46 -24.21 -15.93 -10.81
N LEU A 47 -24.44 -16.93 -9.96
CA LEU A 47 -23.60 -18.12 -9.94
C LEU A 47 -23.62 -18.87 -11.29
N LYS A 48 -24.71 -18.81 -12.06
CA LYS A 48 -24.78 -19.39 -13.42
C LYS A 48 -23.86 -18.68 -14.43
N THR A 49 -23.53 -17.40 -14.22
CA THR A 49 -22.70 -16.61 -15.15
C THR A 49 -21.23 -16.55 -14.74
N ILE A 50 -20.93 -16.82 -13.47
CA ILE A 50 -19.55 -16.79 -12.94
C ILE A 50 -18.85 -18.14 -13.20
N PRO A 51 -17.63 -18.15 -13.79
CA PRO A 51 -16.86 -19.37 -14.00
C PRO A 51 -16.58 -20.15 -12.71
N GLU A 52 -16.67 -21.47 -12.75
CA GLU A 52 -16.45 -22.33 -11.56
C GLU A 52 -14.98 -22.45 -11.14
N LYS A 53 -14.05 -22.31 -12.09
CA LYS A 53 -12.60 -22.37 -11.84
C LYS A 53 -12.00 -20.97 -11.82
N ASP A 54 -10.93 -20.80 -11.04
CA ASP A 54 -10.17 -19.56 -10.91
C ASP A 54 -11.00 -18.33 -10.49
N SER A 55 -12.10 -18.53 -9.75
CA SER A 55 -12.99 -17.48 -9.27
C SER A 55 -13.01 -17.38 -7.75
N HIS A 56 -12.89 -16.16 -7.23
CA HIS A 56 -13.14 -15.81 -5.84
C HIS A 56 -14.44 -15.01 -5.76
N ILE A 57 -15.49 -15.62 -5.22
CA ILE A 57 -16.84 -15.05 -5.23
C ILE A 57 -17.22 -14.56 -3.83
N GLU A 58 -17.67 -13.32 -3.71
CA GLU A 58 -18.26 -12.77 -2.49
C GLU A 58 -19.69 -12.30 -2.73
N ILE A 59 -20.55 -12.39 -1.72
CA ILE A 59 -21.87 -11.75 -1.72
C ILE A 59 -21.72 -10.35 -1.13
N GLY A 60 -22.27 -9.34 -1.79
CA GLY A 60 -22.22 -7.96 -1.33
C GLY A 60 -23.59 -7.34 -1.11
N PHE A 61 -23.91 -6.97 0.14
CA PHE A 61 -25.12 -6.21 0.46
C PHE A 61 -24.85 -4.70 0.34
N PHE A 62 -25.51 -4.06 -0.63
CA PHE A 62 -25.32 -2.65 -1.01
C PHE A 62 -26.65 -1.88 -1.03
N GLY A 63 -26.61 -0.57 -1.27
CA GLY A 63 -27.80 0.25 -1.52
C GLY A 63 -28.37 0.96 -0.29
N GLY A 64 -27.97 0.56 0.92
CA GLY A 64 -28.39 1.18 2.18
C GLY A 64 -27.45 0.83 3.33
N SER A 65 -27.90 1.04 4.56
CA SER A 65 -27.16 0.78 5.79
C SER A 65 -27.57 -0.58 6.33
N PHE A 66 -26.84 -1.63 5.95
CA PHE A 66 -27.25 -3.01 6.26
C PHE A 66 -27.49 -3.24 7.77
N THR A 67 -26.63 -2.70 8.63
CA THR A 67 -26.78 -2.83 10.10
C THR A 67 -27.89 -1.97 10.70
N GLY A 68 -28.52 -1.08 9.91
CA GLY A 68 -29.64 -0.26 10.33
C GLY A 68 -31.01 -0.85 10.02
N ILE A 69 -31.11 -1.98 9.30
CA ILE A 69 -32.39 -2.67 9.09
C ILE A 69 -32.76 -3.49 10.34
N GLU A 70 -34.00 -3.96 10.44
CA GLU A 70 -34.44 -4.78 11.59
C GLU A 70 -33.53 -6.01 11.78
N PRO A 71 -33.07 -6.30 13.01
CA PRO A 71 -32.14 -7.40 13.29
C PRO A 71 -32.58 -8.76 12.76
N GLU A 72 -33.88 -9.06 12.81
CA GLU A 72 -34.46 -10.30 12.28
C GLU A 72 -34.26 -10.42 10.77
N LEU A 73 -34.41 -9.31 10.04
CA LEU A 73 -34.20 -9.28 8.60
C LEU A 73 -32.72 -9.37 8.24
N GLN A 74 -31.83 -8.74 9.02
CA GLN A 74 -30.38 -8.92 8.89
C GLN A 74 -30.01 -10.40 8.99
N ALA A 75 -30.52 -11.08 10.03
CA ALA A 75 -30.26 -12.49 10.25
C ALA A 75 -30.75 -13.36 9.08
N LEU A 76 -31.96 -13.10 8.56
CA LEU A 76 -32.49 -13.82 7.40
C LEU A 76 -31.61 -13.66 6.15
N TYR A 77 -31.18 -12.45 5.83
CA TYR A 77 -30.30 -12.22 4.68
C TYR A 77 -28.93 -12.88 4.85
N LEU A 78 -28.35 -12.79 6.05
CA LEU A 78 -27.07 -13.43 6.35
C LEU A 78 -27.17 -14.95 6.36
N ASP A 79 -28.29 -15.54 6.79
CA ASP A 79 -28.53 -16.99 6.73
C ASP A 79 -28.58 -17.48 5.28
N VAL A 80 -29.27 -16.75 4.39
CA VAL A 80 -29.28 -17.05 2.96
C VAL A 80 -27.84 -17.04 2.43
N ALA A 81 -27.07 -15.99 2.68
CA ALA A 81 -25.70 -15.89 2.20
C ALA A 81 -24.77 -16.99 2.77
N ARG A 82 -24.89 -17.30 4.07
CA ARG A 82 -24.12 -18.34 4.76
C ARG A 82 -24.43 -19.74 4.22
N SER A 83 -25.66 -20.00 3.82
CA SER A 83 -26.04 -21.29 3.21
C SER A 83 -25.24 -21.57 1.93
N PHE A 84 -24.97 -20.55 1.12
CA PHE A 84 -24.13 -20.66 -0.06
C PHE A 84 -22.64 -20.73 0.24
N MET A 85 -22.14 -20.07 1.29
CA MET A 85 -20.74 -20.25 1.74
C MET A 85 -20.46 -21.70 2.13
N SER A 86 -21.42 -22.36 2.78
CA SER A 86 -21.30 -23.77 3.20
C SER A 86 -21.17 -24.74 2.01
N SER A 87 -21.60 -24.34 0.81
CA SER A 87 -21.43 -25.12 -0.42
C SER A 87 -20.02 -25.02 -1.04
N GLY A 88 -19.16 -24.12 -0.53
CA GLY A 88 -17.78 -23.92 -1.00
C GLY A 88 -17.62 -23.04 -2.24
N ARG A 89 -18.72 -22.62 -2.89
CA ARG A 89 -18.67 -21.75 -4.08
C ARG A 89 -18.51 -20.27 -3.74
N ILE A 90 -18.89 -19.86 -2.54
CA ILE A 90 -18.82 -18.47 -2.05
C ILE A 90 -17.80 -18.38 -0.92
N HIS A 91 -16.93 -17.37 -1.00
CA HIS A 91 -15.70 -17.25 -0.21
C HIS A 91 -15.78 -16.15 0.86
N GLY A 92 -16.81 -15.32 0.82
CA GLY A 92 -17.01 -14.27 1.82
C GLY A 92 -18.29 -13.48 1.63
N ILE A 93 -18.65 -12.75 2.67
CA ILE A 93 -19.75 -11.78 2.65
C ILE A 93 -19.16 -10.41 2.93
N ARG A 94 -19.58 -9.43 2.14
CA ARG A 94 -19.29 -8.01 2.33
C ARG A 94 -20.59 -7.22 2.46
N LEU A 95 -20.54 -6.11 3.18
CA LEU A 95 -21.68 -5.22 3.32
C LEU A 95 -21.25 -3.77 3.40
N SER A 96 -22.15 -2.88 3.00
CA SER A 96 -22.01 -1.45 3.24
C SER A 96 -22.92 -0.98 4.38
N THR A 97 -22.40 -0.08 5.22
CA THR A 97 -23.20 0.48 6.29
C THR A 97 -22.76 1.88 6.76
N ARG A 98 -23.53 2.46 7.68
CA ARG A 98 -23.23 3.74 8.32
C ARG A 98 -22.24 3.55 9.47
N PRO A 99 -21.27 4.46 9.65
CA PRO A 99 -20.35 4.42 10.80
C PRO A 99 -21.05 4.36 12.15
N ASP A 100 -22.13 5.14 12.31
CA ASP A 100 -22.92 5.29 13.53
C ASP A 100 -23.82 4.07 13.85
N TYR A 101 -23.91 3.09 12.95
CA TYR A 101 -24.64 1.83 13.17
C TYR A 101 -23.72 0.65 13.53
N ILE A 102 -22.43 0.91 13.70
CA ILE A 102 -21.46 -0.10 14.13
C ILE A 102 -21.25 -0.04 15.64
N ASP A 103 -21.60 -1.13 16.30
CA ASP A 103 -21.27 -1.41 17.70
C ASP A 103 -20.77 -2.86 17.88
N ALA A 104 -20.49 -3.24 19.12
CA ALA A 104 -19.96 -4.57 19.44
C ALA A 104 -20.95 -5.70 19.12
N ASP A 105 -22.26 -5.47 19.29
CA ASP A 105 -23.29 -6.48 19.07
C ASP A 105 -23.52 -6.72 17.57
N ALA A 106 -23.55 -5.64 16.79
CA ALA A 106 -23.55 -5.71 15.33
C ALA A 106 -22.34 -6.48 14.82
N LEU A 107 -21.12 -6.14 15.26
CA LEU A 107 -19.91 -6.84 14.82
C LEU A 107 -19.91 -8.32 15.23
N LYS A 108 -20.42 -8.66 16.42
CA LYS A 108 -20.56 -10.04 16.88
C LYS A 108 -21.53 -10.83 16.01
N LEU A 109 -22.68 -10.24 15.67
CA LEU A 109 -23.64 -10.83 14.74
C LEU A 109 -22.96 -11.10 13.39
N LEU A 110 -22.41 -10.07 12.76
CA LEU A 110 -21.75 -10.19 11.45
C LEU A 110 -20.63 -11.25 11.44
N LYS A 111 -19.84 -11.34 12.51
CA LYS A 111 -18.77 -12.34 12.63
C LYS A 111 -19.34 -13.76 12.66
N SER A 112 -20.44 -13.98 13.38
CA SER A 112 -21.07 -15.30 13.52
C SER A 112 -21.59 -15.86 12.19
N TYR A 113 -21.87 -14.97 11.22
CA TYR A 113 -22.32 -15.33 9.87
C TYR A 113 -21.21 -15.40 8.82
N GLY A 114 -19.95 -15.13 9.19
CA GLY A 114 -18.82 -15.23 8.26
C GLY A 114 -18.62 -14.01 7.38
N VAL A 115 -19.13 -12.84 7.79
CA VAL A 115 -18.80 -11.57 7.12
C VAL A 115 -17.30 -11.30 7.20
N THR A 116 -16.70 -10.91 6.08
CA THR A 116 -15.25 -10.70 5.96
C THR A 116 -14.90 -9.22 5.80
N THR A 117 -15.78 -8.44 5.19
CA THR A 117 -15.50 -7.04 4.79
C THR A 117 -16.67 -6.13 5.13
N ILE A 118 -16.38 -5.00 5.76
CA ILE A 118 -17.36 -3.96 6.09
C ILE A 118 -16.91 -2.65 5.45
N GLU A 119 -17.77 -2.10 4.59
CA GLU A 119 -17.56 -0.82 3.93
C GLU A 119 -18.38 0.27 4.65
N LEU A 120 -17.72 1.29 5.21
CA LEU A 120 -18.41 2.41 5.82
C LEU A 120 -18.63 3.54 4.83
N GLY A 121 -19.85 4.06 4.81
CA GLY A 121 -20.21 5.28 4.09
C GLY A 121 -19.69 6.54 4.77
N ALA A 122 -18.37 6.73 4.83
CA ALA A 122 -17.73 7.90 5.44
C ALA A 122 -18.04 9.19 4.65
N GLN A 123 -17.97 9.13 3.32
CA GLN A 123 -18.13 10.23 2.36
C GLN A 123 -17.07 11.32 2.45
N SER A 124 -16.84 11.89 3.64
CA SER A 124 -15.80 12.86 3.92
C SER A 124 -15.20 12.61 5.31
N LEU A 125 -13.96 13.02 5.53
CA LEU A 125 -13.33 13.08 6.85
C LEU A 125 -13.13 14.54 7.29
N ASP A 126 -14.08 15.40 6.92
CA ASP A 126 -14.20 16.81 7.32
C ASP A 126 -15.60 17.06 7.90
N ASP A 127 -15.69 17.48 9.17
CA ASP A 127 -16.99 17.61 9.88
C ASP A 127 -17.89 18.69 9.27
N GLU A 128 -17.33 19.76 8.70
CA GLU A 128 -18.12 20.80 8.03
C GLU A 128 -18.79 20.23 6.77
N VAL A 129 -18.05 19.48 5.95
CA VAL A 129 -18.59 18.82 4.76
C VAL A 129 -19.70 17.82 5.13
N LEU A 130 -19.49 17.01 6.17
CA LEU A 130 -20.49 16.03 6.65
C LEU A 130 -21.77 16.72 7.14
N MET A 131 -21.62 17.82 7.86
CA MET A 131 -22.73 18.62 8.39
C MET A 131 -23.53 19.29 7.27
N LEU A 132 -22.86 19.99 6.33
CA LEU A 132 -23.50 20.64 5.19
C LEU A 132 -24.18 19.64 4.23
N SER A 133 -23.68 18.41 4.21
CA SER A 133 -24.23 17.29 3.43
C SER A 133 -25.41 16.58 4.12
N GLY A 134 -25.68 16.89 5.40
CA GLY A 134 -26.75 16.26 6.16
C GLY A 134 -26.52 14.77 6.41
N ARG A 135 -25.27 14.33 6.64
CA ARG A 135 -24.96 12.90 6.88
C ARG A 135 -25.49 12.41 8.22
N GLY A 136 -25.44 13.24 9.25
CA GLY A 136 -25.92 12.91 10.61
C GLY A 136 -24.98 11.99 11.40
N HIS A 137 -23.72 11.87 10.98
CA HIS A 137 -22.62 11.34 11.77
C HIS A 137 -21.41 12.27 11.65
N THR A 138 -20.46 12.10 12.56
CA THR A 138 -19.23 12.90 12.64
C THR A 138 -18.03 12.11 12.13
N VAL A 139 -16.92 12.80 11.91
CA VAL A 139 -15.61 12.16 11.66
C VAL A 139 -15.26 11.18 12.78
N ARG A 140 -15.54 11.54 14.04
CA ARG A 140 -15.26 10.70 15.21
C ARG A 140 -16.00 9.36 15.16
N ASP A 141 -17.22 9.33 14.63
CA ASP A 141 -17.99 8.09 14.46
C ASP A 141 -17.31 7.19 13.42
N VAL A 142 -16.80 7.77 12.32
CA VAL A 142 -16.00 7.04 11.32
C VAL A 142 -14.74 6.45 11.93
N GLU A 143 -14.00 7.21 12.71
CA GLU A 143 -12.76 6.75 13.36
C GLU A 143 -13.05 5.61 14.34
N LYS A 144 -14.06 5.78 15.20
CA LYS A 144 -14.47 4.77 16.18
C LYS A 144 -14.91 3.47 15.49
N ALA A 145 -15.79 3.56 14.49
CA ALA A 145 -16.25 2.39 13.76
C ALA A 145 -15.10 1.70 13.01
N SER A 146 -14.19 2.46 12.41
CA SER A 146 -12.99 1.95 11.73
C SER A 146 -12.10 1.14 12.68
N ALA A 147 -11.88 1.65 13.89
CA ALA A 147 -11.12 0.94 14.91
C ALA A 147 -11.81 -0.38 15.33
N LEU A 148 -13.11 -0.32 15.64
CA LEU A 148 -13.89 -1.50 16.06
C LEU A 148 -13.90 -2.60 14.98
N ILE A 149 -14.11 -2.25 13.71
CA ILE A 149 -14.09 -3.18 12.58
C ILE A 149 -12.73 -3.89 12.47
N ARG A 150 -11.64 -3.13 12.59
CA ARG A 150 -10.28 -3.67 12.48
C ARG A 150 -9.90 -4.55 13.67
N GLU A 151 -10.25 -4.13 14.89
CA GLU A 151 -10.01 -4.89 16.11
C GLU A 151 -10.78 -6.22 16.12
N ALA A 152 -12.00 -6.25 15.56
CA ALA A 152 -12.77 -7.47 15.36
C ALA A 152 -12.27 -8.34 14.18
N GLY A 153 -11.20 -7.91 13.49
CA GLY A 153 -10.53 -8.67 12.43
C GLY A 153 -11.30 -8.73 11.10
N PHE A 154 -12.12 -7.72 10.80
CA PHE A 154 -12.72 -7.53 9.48
C PHE A 154 -11.81 -6.69 8.57
N LYS A 155 -11.97 -6.86 7.26
CA LYS A 155 -11.43 -5.93 6.27
C LYS A 155 -12.26 -4.65 6.28
N LEU A 156 -11.60 -3.51 6.45
CA LEU A 156 -12.24 -2.19 6.44
C LEU A 156 -12.23 -1.59 5.03
N GLY A 157 -13.38 -1.18 4.53
CA GLY A 157 -13.48 -0.27 3.39
C GLY A 157 -14.08 1.06 3.81
N LEU A 158 -13.63 2.17 3.22
CA LEU A 158 -14.21 3.50 3.45
C LEU A 158 -14.60 4.11 2.11
N GLN A 159 -15.87 4.43 1.94
CA GLN A 159 -16.36 5.14 0.76
C GLN A 159 -16.13 6.64 0.92
N MET A 160 -15.68 7.31 -0.15
CA MET A 160 -15.59 8.76 -0.21
C MET A 160 -16.40 9.34 -1.37
N MET A 161 -16.82 10.58 -1.19
CA MET A 161 -17.40 11.43 -2.21
C MET A 161 -16.59 12.70 -2.36
N THR A 162 -16.54 13.26 -3.57
CA THR A 162 -15.87 14.53 -3.85
C THR A 162 -16.88 15.59 -4.28
N SER A 163 -16.53 16.86 -4.10
CA SER A 163 -17.38 18.00 -4.47
C SER A 163 -18.69 18.05 -3.67
N LEU A 164 -18.73 17.50 -2.45
CA LEU A 164 -19.87 17.71 -1.56
C LEU A 164 -19.98 19.21 -1.16
N PRO A 165 -21.14 19.69 -0.68
CA PRO A 165 -21.24 21.05 -0.17
C PRO A 165 -20.18 21.35 0.91
N GLY A 166 -19.39 22.42 0.70
CA GLY A 166 -18.26 22.80 1.57
C GLY A 166 -16.95 22.03 1.35
N ASP A 167 -16.92 21.11 0.39
CA ASP A 167 -15.74 20.33 0.03
C ASP A 167 -14.83 21.10 -0.94
N THR A 168 -13.53 20.83 -0.86
CA THR A 168 -12.52 21.39 -1.77
C THR A 168 -11.57 20.29 -2.23
N PRO A 169 -10.82 20.47 -3.34
CA PRO A 169 -9.81 19.49 -3.75
C PRO A 169 -8.83 19.13 -2.62
N GLU A 170 -8.44 20.09 -1.79
CA GLU A 170 -7.54 19.89 -0.64
C GLU A 170 -8.18 19.03 0.43
N LYS A 171 -9.44 19.31 0.79
CA LYS A 171 -10.22 18.51 1.77
C LYS A 171 -10.46 17.08 1.27
N ALA A 172 -10.76 16.90 -0.02
CA ALA A 172 -10.91 15.59 -0.64
C ALA A 172 -9.59 14.79 -0.63
N MET A 173 -8.46 15.43 -0.94
CA MET A 173 -7.14 14.82 -0.88
C MET A 173 -6.76 14.44 0.57
N GLU A 174 -7.11 15.28 1.54
CA GLU A 174 -6.90 14.98 2.96
C GLU A 174 -7.78 13.82 3.43
N THR A 175 -9.05 13.78 3.00
CA THR A 175 -9.93 12.65 3.24
C THR A 175 -9.32 11.34 2.71
N ALA A 176 -8.73 11.34 1.51
CA ALA A 176 -8.05 10.15 0.98
C ALA A 176 -6.86 9.71 1.83
N ARG A 177 -6.02 10.65 2.31
CA ARG A 177 -4.90 10.33 3.22
C ARG A 177 -5.40 9.74 4.53
N ARG A 178 -6.42 10.34 5.13
CA ARG A 178 -7.01 9.83 6.38
C ARG A 178 -7.67 8.47 6.20
N ILE A 179 -8.29 8.18 5.06
CA ILE A 179 -8.79 6.82 4.73
C ILE A 179 -7.66 5.80 4.79
N VAL A 180 -6.50 6.12 4.23
CA VAL A 180 -5.29 5.26 4.30
C VAL A 180 -4.82 5.09 5.74
N GLU A 181 -4.75 6.17 6.52
CA GLU A 181 -4.29 6.16 7.93
C GLU A 181 -5.20 5.34 8.85
N LEU A 182 -6.52 5.38 8.61
CA LEU A 182 -7.49 4.56 9.34
C LEU A 182 -7.37 3.06 9.03
N GLY A 183 -6.53 2.69 8.04
CA GLY A 183 -6.22 1.31 7.72
C GLY A 183 -7.27 0.65 6.84
N ALA A 184 -7.98 1.44 6.02
CA ALA A 184 -8.84 0.88 4.99
C ALA A 184 -8.01 0.08 3.97
N VAL A 185 -8.48 -1.11 3.62
CA VAL A 185 -7.86 -1.94 2.57
C VAL A 185 -8.46 -1.65 1.20
N CYS A 186 -9.65 -1.05 1.17
CA CYS A 186 -10.32 -0.64 -0.05
C CYS A 186 -11.13 0.65 0.11
N THR A 187 -11.46 1.28 -1.02
CA THR A 187 -12.25 2.51 -1.09
C THR A 187 -13.10 2.58 -2.36
N ARG A 188 -14.04 3.51 -2.38
CA ARG A 188 -14.82 3.90 -3.55
C ARG A 188 -14.84 5.41 -3.66
N ILE A 189 -14.70 5.94 -4.86
CA ILE A 189 -14.67 7.37 -5.15
C ILE A 189 -15.90 7.74 -5.97
N TYR A 190 -16.76 8.60 -5.43
CA TYR A 190 -17.96 9.07 -6.11
C TYR A 190 -17.98 10.60 -6.23
N PRO A 191 -17.73 11.15 -7.42
CA PRO A 191 -18.00 12.55 -7.68
C PRO A 191 -19.48 12.87 -7.44
N THR A 192 -19.76 13.97 -6.75
CA THR A 192 -21.12 14.38 -6.41
C THR A 192 -21.88 14.82 -7.66
N LEU A 193 -23.05 14.22 -7.88
CA LEU A 193 -23.99 14.58 -8.95
C LEU A 193 -25.22 15.28 -8.37
N VAL A 194 -25.84 16.15 -9.16
CA VAL A 194 -27.13 16.75 -8.86
C VAL A 194 -28.22 15.86 -9.44
N ILE A 195 -28.99 15.23 -8.58
CA ILE A 195 -30.06 14.29 -8.95
C ILE A 195 -31.41 14.92 -8.67
N ARG A 196 -32.39 14.66 -9.54
CA ARG A 196 -33.77 15.14 -9.40
C ARG A 196 -34.37 14.75 -8.06
N GLY A 197 -35.12 15.66 -7.47
CA GLY A 197 -35.85 15.47 -6.21
C GLY A 197 -34.97 15.53 -4.97
N THR A 198 -33.67 15.86 -5.10
CA THR A 198 -32.75 16.02 -3.97
C THR A 198 -32.73 17.47 -3.45
N GLU A 199 -32.22 17.68 -2.24
CA GLU A 199 -31.98 19.04 -1.74
C GLU A 199 -30.88 19.74 -2.54
N LEU A 200 -29.91 18.97 -3.06
CA LEU A 200 -28.85 19.48 -3.90
C LEU A 200 -29.38 20.05 -5.23
N GLU A 201 -30.48 19.51 -5.78
CA GLU A 201 -31.17 20.13 -6.93
C GLU A 201 -31.61 21.56 -6.59
N LYS A 202 -32.23 21.77 -5.43
CA LYS A 202 -32.71 23.10 -5.04
C LYS A 202 -31.55 24.08 -4.88
N ARG A 203 -30.50 23.67 -4.17
CA ARG A 203 -29.28 24.47 -3.98
C ARG A 203 -28.62 24.81 -5.32
N TRP A 204 -28.57 23.84 -6.25
CA TRP A 204 -28.05 24.08 -7.58
C TRP A 204 -28.87 25.09 -8.38
N ARG A 205 -30.21 24.94 -8.40
CA ARG A 205 -31.11 25.88 -9.10
C ARG A 205 -31.05 27.30 -8.52
N ASN A 206 -30.81 27.44 -7.22
CA ASN A 206 -30.68 28.72 -6.54
C ASN A 206 -29.27 29.33 -6.64
N GLY A 207 -28.29 28.58 -7.14
CA GLY A 207 -26.89 29.03 -7.26
C GLY A 207 -26.04 28.80 -6.01
N ASP A 208 -26.60 28.24 -4.94
CA ASP A 208 -25.91 27.96 -3.66
C ASP A 208 -24.93 26.75 -3.75
N TYR A 209 -25.01 25.97 -4.82
CA TYR A 209 -24.09 24.86 -5.10
C TYR A 209 -23.83 24.75 -6.59
N GLN A 210 -22.56 24.60 -6.96
CA GLN A 210 -22.15 24.28 -8.33
C GLN A 210 -21.33 22.99 -8.32
N PRO A 211 -21.75 21.95 -9.03
CA PRO A 211 -20.94 20.74 -9.13
C PRO A 211 -19.70 21.00 -10.00
N GLN A 212 -18.65 20.23 -9.75
CA GLN A 212 -17.47 20.21 -10.62
C GLN A 212 -17.82 19.93 -12.08
N THR A 213 -17.06 20.53 -12.99
CA THR A 213 -17.01 20.08 -14.38
C THR A 213 -16.41 18.67 -14.48
N LEU A 214 -16.64 17.99 -15.60
CA LEU A 214 -16.08 16.67 -15.84
C LEU A 214 -14.54 16.68 -15.72
N ASP A 215 -13.89 17.68 -16.32
CA ASP A 215 -12.42 17.78 -16.33
C ASP A 215 -11.85 18.03 -14.93
N GLU A 216 -12.45 18.91 -14.13
CA GLU A 216 -12.04 19.15 -12.74
C GLU A 216 -12.17 17.89 -11.88
N ALA A 217 -13.26 17.15 -12.06
CA ALA A 217 -13.50 15.92 -11.31
C ALA A 217 -12.54 14.79 -11.75
N VAL A 218 -12.22 14.70 -13.04
CA VAL A 218 -11.23 13.76 -13.59
C VAL A 218 -9.83 14.07 -13.05
N GLU A 219 -9.44 15.35 -13.02
CA GLU A 219 -8.17 15.83 -12.48
C GLU A 219 -8.02 15.52 -10.98
N LEU A 220 -9.04 15.83 -10.18
CA LEU A 220 -9.06 15.49 -8.75
C LEU A 220 -8.99 13.97 -8.56
N THR A 221 -9.81 13.21 -9.29
CA THR A 221 -9.86 11.75 -9.16
C THR A 221 -8.54 11.09 -9.54
N ALA A 222 -7.85 11.58 -10.57
CA ALA A 222 -6.51 11.10 -10.93
C ALA A 222 -5.54 11.22 -9.75
N ARG A 223 -5.52 12.37 -9.06
CA ARG A 223 -4.68 12.58 -7.87
C ARG A 223 -5.07 11.68 -6.70
N LEU A 224 -6.37 11.44 -6.48
CA LEU A 224 -6.85 10.54 -5.44
C LEU A 224 -6.48 9.07 -5.72
N LEU A 225 -6.59 8.63 -6.98
CA LEU A 225 -6.18 7.31 -7.43
C LEU A 225 -4.69 7.06 -7.16
N GLU A 226 -3.83 8.07 -7.37
CA GLU A 226 -2.40 7.99 -7.07
C GLU A 226 -2.15 7.77 -5.57
N ILE A 227 -2.82 8.50 -4.68
CA ILE A 227 -2.72 8.31 -3.22
C ILE A 227 -3.05 6.86 -2.83
N PHE A 228 -4.20 6.34 -3.29
CA PHE A 228 -4.63 5.00 -2.91
C PHE A 228 -3.73 3.93 -3.51
N ARG A 229 -3.29 4.09 -4.75
CA ARG A 229 -2.35 3.17 -5.42
C ARG A 229 -1.01 3.11 -4.68
N GLU A 230 -0.45 4.25 -4.28
CA GLU A 230 0.81 4.33 -3.52
C GLU A 230 0.69 3.69 -2.14
N ALA A 231 -0.48 3.82 -1.51
CA ALA A 231 -0.78 3.20 -0.22
C ALA A 231 -1.09 1.70 -0.30
N GLY A 232 -1.35 1.17 -1.50
CA GLY A 232 -1.82 -0.21 -1.69
C GLY A 232 -3.27 -0.43 -1.28
N VAL A 233 -4.09 0.64 -1.25
CA VAL A 233 -5.53 0.59 -1.00
C VAL A 233 -6.25 0.36 -2.32
N GLU A 234 -7.09 -0.68 -2.37
CA GLU A 234 -7.82 -1.02 -3.59
C GLU A 234 -8.98 -0.07 -3.85
N VAL A 235 -8.97 0.62 -4.99
CA VAL A 235 -10.11 1.43 -5.42
C VAL A 235 -11.07 0.56 -6.22
N ILE A 236 -12.11 0.07 -5.53
CA ILE A 236 -13.09 -0.89 -6.07
C ILE A 236 -13.97 -0.22 -7.13
N ARG A 237 -14.35 1.05 -6.89
CA ARG A 237 -15.24 1.80 -7.78
C ARG A 237 -14.82 3.25 -7.88
N VAL A 238 -14.92 3.80 -9.10
CA VAL A 238 -14.81 5.22 -9.39
C VAL A 238 -16.00 5.62 -10.25
N GLY A 239 -16.74 6.63 -9.82
CA GLY A 239 -17.96 7.06 -10.49
C GLY A 239 -19.17 6.15 -10.21
N LEU A 240 -20.37 6.70 -10.42
CA LEU A 240 -21.62 5.99 -10.19
C LEU A 240 -21.85 4.88 -11.23
N HIS A 241 -22.66 3.88 -10.85
CA HIS A 241 -23.11 2.89 -11.82
C HIS A 241 -24.14 3.55 -12.74
N PRO A 242 -24.00 3.44 -14.07
CA PRO A 242 -25.08 3.85 -14.96
C PRO A 242 -26.28 2.92 -14.69
N SER A 243 -27.34 3.44 -14.08
CA SER A 243 -28.67 2.82 -14.14
C SER A 243 -29.38 3.28 -15.42
N GLU A 244 -30.39 2.55 -15.88
CA GLU A 244 -31.20 2.97 -17.03
C GLU A 244 -31.78 4.38 -16.83
N ASP A 245 -32.20 4.72 -15.60
CA ASP A 245 -32.72 6.04 -15.25
C ASP A 245 -31.65 7.16 -15.30
N LEU A 246 -30.42 6.85 -14.88
CA LEU A 246 -29.29 7.78 -14.96
C LEU A 246 -28.83 8.00 -16.41
N LEU A 247 -28.85 6.95 -17.24
CA LEU A 247 -28.49 7.01 -18.66
C LEU A 247 -29.58 7.67 -19.52
N GLY A 248 -30.85 7.51 -19.15
CA GLY A 248 -32.00 8.08 -19.85
C GLY A 248 -32.15 9.60 -19.67
N GLY A 249 -31.32 10.24 -18.84
CA GLY A 249 -31.28 11.70 -18.65
C GLY A 249 -32.45 12.28 -17.85
N ASN A 250 -33.35 11.43 -17.32
CA ASN A 250 -34.53 11.90 -16.58
C ASN A 250 -34.16 12.37 -15.17
N ASP A 251 -33.22 11.69 -14.50
CA ASP A 251 -32.91 11.94 -13.07
C ASP A 251 -31.59 12.66 -12.84
N LEU A 252 -30.62 12.61 -13.75
CA LEU A 252 -29.37 13.34 -13.65
C LEU A 252 -29.52 14.76 -14.21
N LEU A 253 -29.37 15.78 -13.35
CA LEU A 253 -29.57 17.18 -13.72
C LEU A 253 -28.27 17.92 -14.01
N ALA A 254 -27.22 17.67 -13.22
CA ALA A 254 -25.91 18.30 -13.38
C ALA A 254 -24.78 17.50 -12.70
N GLY A 255 -23.55 17.81 -13.05
CA GLY A 255 -22.33 17.29 -12.44
C GLY A 255 -21.53 16.31 -13.32
N PRO A 256 -20.38 15.85 -12.83
CA PRO A 256 -19.37 15.19 -13.64
C PRO A 256 -19.67 13.69 -13.85
N PHE A 257 -20.65 13.38 -14.70
CA PHE A 257 -20.99 12.01 -15.05
C PHE A 257 -20.37 11.58 -16.38
N HIS A 258 -19.74 10.40 -16.39
CA HIS A 258 -19.31 9.74 -17.60
C HIS A 258 -19.32 8.22 -17.41
N PRO A 259 -19.83 7.40 -18.36
CA PRO A 259 -19.84 5.94 -18.21
C PRO A 259 -18.46 5.34 -18.00
N ASN A 260 -17.43 5.93 -18.62
CA ASN A 260 -16.03 5.51 -18.50
C ASN A 260 -15.20 6.45 -17.60
N PHE A 261 -15.80 7.02 -16.55
CA PHE A 261 -15.15 8.03 -15.70
C PHE A 261 -13.78 7.58 -15.17
N ARG A 262 -13.66 6.33 -14.70
CA ARG A 262 -12.38 5.76 -14.24
C ARG A 262 -11.33 5.80 -15.34
N GLU A 263 -11.70 5.44 -16.56
CA GLU A 263 -10.79 5.39 -17.70
C GLU A 263 -10.27 6.78 -18.06
N LEU A 264 -11.11 7.83 -17.96
CA LEU A 264 -10.68 9.22 -18.14
C LEU A 264 -9.61 9.62 -17.11
N ALA A 265 -9.83 9.31 -15.82
CA ALA A 265 -8.87 9.61 -14.76
C ALA A 265 -7.55 8.83 -14.91
N GLU A 266 -7.63 7.54 -15.25
CA GLU A 266 -6.44 6.71 -15.50
C GLU A 266 -5.69 7.15 -16.77
N THR A 267 -6.42 7.57 -17.81
CA THR A 267 -5.85 8.17 -19.04
C THR A 267 -5.03 9.40 -18.70
N LEU A 268 -5.53 10.26 -17.81
CA LEU A 268 -4.84 11.47 -17.37
C LEU A 268 -3.57 11.15 -16.57
N ILE A 269 -3.60 10.15 -15.69
CA ILE A 269 -2.39 9.68 -14.98
C ILE A 269 -1.34 9.23 -15.99
N TRP A 270 -1.72 8.46 -17.00
CA TRP A 270 -0.81 8.05 -18.07
C TRP A 270 -0.33 9.22 -18.92
N LYS A 271 -1.21 10.17 -19.24
CA LYS A 271 -0.87 11.39 -19.96
C LYS A 271 0.29 12.12 -19.29
N ARG A 272 0.23 12.31 -17.96
CA ARG A 272 1.30 12.95 -17.17
C ARG A 272 2.63 12.19 -17.24
N LYS A 273 2.60 10.86 -17.23
CA LYS A 273 3.81 10.03 -17.36
C LYS A 273 4.45 10.11 -18.75
N LEU A 274 3.62 10.26 -19.78
CA LEU A 274 4.05 10.28 -21.18
C LEU A 274 4.42 11.68 -21.68
N GLN A 275 3.86 12.73 -21.06
CA GLN A 275 4.05 14.13 -21.45
C GLN A 275 5.52 14.59 -21.57
N PRO A 276 6.48 14.11 -20.74
CA PRO A 276 7.88 14.49 -20.90
C PRO A 276 8.59 13.83 -22.10
N LEU A 277 8.04 12.76 -22.69
CA LEU A 277 8.75 11.98 -23.71
C LEU A 277 9.12 12.77 -24.98
N PRO A 278 8.27 13.65 -25.54
CA PRO A 278 8.65 14.49 -26.68
C PRO A 278 9.86 15.39 -26.43
N GLU A 279 10.07 15.84 -25.19
CA GLU A 279 11.24 16.68 -24.83
C GLU A 279 12.52 15.85 -24.69
N LEU A 280 12.39 14.58 -24.29
CA LEU A 280 13.51 13.68 -24.03
C LEU A 280 14.03 12.96 -25.29
N HIS A 281 13.30 13.03 -26.39
CA HIS A 281 13.60 12.28 -27.61
C HIS A 281 13.47 13.15 -28.88
N PRO A 282 14.31 12.92 -29.90
CA PRO A 282 14.25 13.69 -31.14
C PRO A 282 12.93 13.45 -31.89
N ALA A 283 12.41 14.51 -32.50
CA ALA A 283 11.22 14.46 -33.35
C ALA A 283 11.42 13.54 -34.56
N GLY A 284 10.34 12.91 -35.02
CA GLY A 284 10.33 12.03 -36.20
C GLY A 284 10.89 10.62 -35.98
N GLY A 285 11.37 10.30 -34.77
CA GLY A 285 11.80 8.94 -34.39
C GLY A 285 10.63 7.99 -34.07
N SER A 286 10.95 6.71 -33.82
CA SER A 286 10.00 5.72 -33.30
C SER A 286 10.16 5.53 -31.79
N ILE A 287 9.06 5.39 -31.06
CA ILE A 287 9.07 5.09 -29.62
C ILE A 287 8.27 3.82 -29.31
N ARG A 288 8.81 3.02 -28.38
CA ARG A 288 8.15 1.81 -27.86
C ARG A 288 7.95 1.97 -26.35
N ILE A 289 6.70 1.90 -25.91
CA ILE A 289 6.29 2.18 -24.53
C ILE A 289 5.83 0.86 -23.88
N PRO A 290 6.57 0.34 -22.88
CA PRO A 290 6.11 -0.79 -22.10
C PRO A 290 4.92 -0.38 -21.22
N VAL A 291 3.90 -1.22 -21.20
CA VAL A 291 2.69 -1.01 -20.40
C VAL A 291 2.43 -2.22 -19.50
N PRO A 292 2.23 -2.01 -18.19
CA PRO A 292 1.75 -3.05 -17.29
C PRO A 292 0.55 -3.84 -17.82
N ALA A 293 0.56 -5.15 -17.57
CA ALA A 293 -0.58 -6.01 -17.85
C ALA A 293 -1.89 -5.45 -17.28
N GLY A 294 -2.91 -5.35 -18.13
CA GLY A 294 -4.21 -4.76 -17.79
C GLY A 294 -4.31 -3.23 -17.81
N GLU A 295 -3.21 -2.49 -18.04
CA GLU A 295 -3.22 -1.02 -18.14
C GLU A 295 -3.20 -0.49 -19.58
N MET A 296 -3.13 -1.37 -20.59
CA MET A 296 -3.02 -1.00 -22.01
C MET A 296 -3.99 0.09 -22.43
N ARG A 297 -5.28 -0.06 -22.11
CA ARG A 297 -6.32 0.91 -22.44
C ARG A 297 -6.09 2.30 -21.85
N TYR A 298 -5.53 2.38 -20.64
CA TYR A 298 -5.26 3.65 -19.97
C TYR A 298 -4.01 4.31 -20.56
N ALA A 299 -2.99 3.51 -20.89
CA ALA A 299 -1.76 3.99 -21.51
C ALA A 299 -2.00 4.56 -22.92
N THR A 300 -2.77 3.85 -23.75
CA THR A 300 -3.22 4.37 -25.06
C THR A 300 -4.12 5.58 -24.91
N GLY A 301 -4.85 5.66 -23.79
CA GLY A 301 -5.77 6.72 -23.45
C GLY A 301 -7.17 6.50 -24.00
N PHE A 302 -8.16 7.06 -23.32
CA PHE A 302 -9.54 7.11 -23.77
C PHE A 302 -9.62 7.70 -25.18
N ALA A 303 -10.31 7.03 -26.10
CA ALA A 303 -10.35 7.39 -27.51
C ALA A 303 -8.95 7.60 -28.14
N SER A 304 -7.93 6.85 -27.69
CA SER A 304 -6.53 6.94 -28.16
C SER A 304 -5.82 8.28 -27.88
N SER A 305 -6.34 9.11 -26.97
CA SER A 305 -5.85 10.47 -26.75
C SER A 305 -4.35 10.58 -26.43
N ASN A 306 -3.78 9.60 -25.70
CA ASN A 306 -2.36 9.63 -25.34
C ASN A 306 -1.47 9.17 -26.50
N ARG A 307 -1.96 8.23 -27.31
CA ARG A 307 -1.29 7.84 -28.55
C ARG A 307 -1.22 9.02 -29.52
N GLU A 308 -2.36 9.67 -29.78
CA GLU A 308 -2.43 10.81 -30.71
C GLU A 308 -1.50 11.96 -30.26
N MET A 309 -1.46 12.24 -28.96
CA MET A 309 -0.53 13.23 -28.38
C MET A 309 0.95 12.90 -28.64
N LEU A 310 1.34 11.62 -28.66
CA LEU A 310 2.71 11.23 -28.97
C LEU A 310 2.98 11.20 -30.48
N GLU A 311 1.98 10.85 -31.30
CA GLU A 311 2.08 10.82 -32.76
C GLU A 311 2.24 12.22 -33.38
N THR A 312 1.98 13.30 -32.63
CA THR A 312 2.36 14.66 -33.07
C THR A 312 3.87 14.89 -33.11
N HIS A 313 4.66 14.06 -32.41
CA HIS A 313 6.12 14.19 -32.30
C HIS A 313 6.90 13.00 -32.87
N PHE A 314 6.37 11.78 -32.70
CA PHE A 314 7.00 10.54 -33.15
C PHE A 314 6.35 10.02 -34.44
N SER A 315 7.15 9.51 -35.38
CA SER A 315 6.65 8.91 -36.62
C SER A 315 6.02 7.53 -36.42
N ARG A 316 6.35 6.87 -35.30
CA ARG A 316 5.77 5.57 -34.91
C ARG A 316 5.70 5.46 -33.38
N VAL A 317 4.51 5.18 -32.86
CA VAL A 317 4.26 4.96 -31.43
C VAL A 317 3.71 3.55 -31.21
N GLU A 318 4.44 2.72 -30.47
CA GLU A 318 4.05 1.35 -30.16
C GLU A 318 3.93 1.15 -28.65
N PHE A 319 2.72 0.87 -28.17
CA PHE A 319 2.50 0.38 -26.81
C PHE A 319 2.54 -1.14 -26.83
N TYR A 320 3.26 -1.76 -25.90
CA TYR A 320 3.30 -3.21 -25.77
C TYR A 320 3.10 -3.63 -24.32
N GLU A 321 2.36 -4.73 -24.13
CA GLU A 321 2.16 -5.29 -22.80
C GLU A 321 3.49 -5.85 -22.32
N GLU A 322 4.04 -5.23 -21.28
CA GLU A 322 5.13 -5.80 -20.52
C GLU A 322 4.44 -6.54 -19.37
N GLU A 323 4.59 -7.87 -19.32
CA GLU A 323 4.28 -8.60 -18.11
C GLU A 323 4.97 -7.85 -16.98
N VAL A 324 4.19 -7.33 -16.03
CA VAL A 324 4.74 -6.72 -14.81
C VAL A 324 5.36 -7.86 -14.04
N THR A 325 6.56 -8.20 -14.46
CA THR A 325 7.55 -8.76 -13.57
C THR A 325 7.64 -7.73 -12.45
N PHE A 326 7.19 -8.09 -11.26
CA PHE A 326 7.43 -7.36 -10.01
C PHE A 326 8.94 -7.12 -9.72
N HIS A 327 9.82 -7.40 -10.70
CA HIS A 327 11.26 -7.48 -10.67
C HIS A 327 12.01 -6.17 -11.00
N LYS A 328 11.35 -5.08 -11.42
CA LYS A 328 12.06 -3.81 -11.72
C LYS A 328 12.24 -2.88 -10.51
N LYS A 329 11.27 -2.81 -9.59
CA LYS A 329 11.40 -2.03 -8.35
C LYS A 329 12.06 -2.89 -7.26
N PRO A 330 12.97 -2.33 -6.44
CA PRO A 330 13.60 -3.08 -5.36
C PRO A 330 12.55 -3.55 -4.34
N LEU A 331 12.72 -4.77 -3.85
CA LEU A 331 12.13 -5.22 -2.59
C LEU A 331 12.87 -4.51 -1.45
N ILE A 332 12.12 -3.91 -0.53
CA ILE A 332 12.67 -3.16 0.60
C ILE A 332 12.22 -3.85 1.89
N LEU A 333 13.17 -4.32 2.70
CA LEU A 333 12.91 -4.92 4.01
C LEU A 333 13.50 -4.05 5.12
N THR A 334 12.70 -3.76 6.15
CA THR A 334 13.10 -2.99 7.34
C THR A 334 12.20 -3.34 8.53
N ASP A 335 12.55 -2.86 9.73
CA ASP A 335 11.77 -3.09 10.94
C ASP A 335 10.36 -2.49 10.87
N LYS A 336 9.36 -3.21 11.36
CA LYS A 336 7.98 -2.70 11.52
C LYS A 336 7.88 -1.43 12.37
N ARG A 337 8.83 -1.18 13.25
CA ARG A 337 8.93 0.01 14.12
C ARG A 337 9.62 1.20 13.46
N THR A 338 10.09 1.06 12.23
CA THR A 338 10.64 2.16 11.43
C THR A 338 9.67 3.36 11.43
N PRO A 339 10.17 4.60 11.62
CA PRO A 339 9.32 5.80 11.65
C PRO A 339 8.42 5.93 10.41
N LEU A 340 7.20 6.46 10.57
CA LEU A 340 6.25 6.61 9.47
C LEU A 340 6.79 7.46 8.29
N PRO A 341 7.48 8.60 8.52
CA PRO A 341 8.09 9.36 7.43
C PRO A 341 9.07 8.52 6.59
N VAL A 342 9.88 7.70 7.26
CA VAL A 342 10.82 6.78 6.60
C VAL A 342 10.07 5.72 5.79
N LYS A 343 9.01 5.12 6.35
CA LYS A 343 8.19 4.13 5.62
C LYS A 343 7.58 4.74 4.36
N ASN A 344 7.08 5.97 4.43
CA ASN A 344 6.51 6.67 3.28
C ASN A 344 7.58 6.96 2.22
N ALA A 345 8.76 7.44 2.62
CA ALA A 345 9.87 7.68 1.71
C ALA A 345 10.38 6.40 1.02
N LEU A 346 10.35 5.25 1.71
CA LEU A 346 10.74 3.96 1.18
C LEU A 346 9.68 3.37 0.22
N ARG A 347 8.38 3.52 0.50
CA ARG A 347 7.30 3.06 -0.40
C ARG A 347 7.40 3.68 -1.79
N ASN A 348 7.88 4.92 -1.89
CA ASN A 348 8.09 5.60 -3.17
C ASN A 348 9.26 5.00 -3.97
N ARG A 349 10.18 4.28 -3.31
CA ARG A 349 11.40 3.72 -3.91
C ARG A 349 11.29 2.24 -4.26
N GLY A 350 10.33 1.51 -3.70
CA GLY A 350 10.20 0.08 -3.94
C GLY A 350 9.09 -0.59 -3.14
N ARG A 351 8.98 -1.91 -3.25
CA ARG A 351 8.00 -2.67 -2.48
C ARG A 351 8.47 -2.81 -1.04
N LEU A 352 7.93 -2.00 -0.15
CA LEU A 352 8.21 -2.06 1.29
C LEU A 352 7.48 -3.23 1.94
N VAL A 353 8.23 -4.09 2.64
CA VAL A 353 7.70 -5.15 3.50
C VAL A 353 8.36 -5.01 4.87
N LEU A 354 7.54 -5.05 5.92
CA LEU A 354 7.95 -4.74 7.28
C LEU A 354 8.15 -6.02 8.08
N LEU A 355 9.33 -6.21 8.64
CA LEU A 355 9.65 -7.40 9.43
C LEU A 355 9.27 -7.19 10.89
N SER A 356 8.64 -8.21 11.46
CA SER A 356 8.36 -8.30 12.89
C SER A 356 8.29 -9.76 13.29
N THR A 357 9.00 -10.13 14.35
CA THR A 357 8.93 -11.45 14.95
C THR A 357 8.62 -11.34 16.44
N GLU A 358 8.02 -12.39 16.99
CA GLU A 358 7.74 -12.53 18.41
C GLU A 358 8.53 -13.71 18.97
N ASN A 359 9.14 -13.55 20.14
CA ASN A 359 9.79 -14.61 20.92
C ASN A 359 10.98 -15.35 20.25
N MET A 360 11.46 -14.92 19.08
CA MET A 360 12.67 -15.47 18.44
C MET A 360 13.96 -14.86 19.03
N VAL A 361 13.96 -13.53 19.19
CA VAL A 361 15.07 -12.74 19.75
C VAL A 361 14.53 -11.69 20.73
N TYR A 362 15.42 -11.01 21.47
CA TYR A 362 15.00 -9.95 22.38
C TYR A 362 14.36 -8.77 21.64
N LYS A 363 13.42 -8.10 22.32
CA LYS A 363 12.46 -7.16 21.72
C LYS A 363 13.10 -6.08 20.86
N SER A 364 14.24 -5.50 21.25
CA SER A 364 14.83 -4.36 20.52
C SER A 364 15.29 -4.73 19.11
N ILE A 365 15.57 -6.00 18.81
CA ILE A 365 16.04 -6.44 17.48
C ILE A 365 15.07 -7.40 16.78
N SER A 366 13.88 -7.63 17.33
CA SER A 366 12.94 -8.63 16.80
C SER A 366 12.29 -8.25 15.47
N GLY A 367 12.43 -7.00 15.04
CA GLY A 367 12.04 -6.54 13.71
C GLY A 367 13.23 -6.29 12.76
N HIS A 368 14.47 -6.44 13.20
CA HIS A 368 15.65 -6.09 12.41
C HIS A 368 15.93 -7.14 11.32
N PRO A 369 15.94 -6.79 10.02
CA PRO A 369 16.16 -7.77 8.95
C PRO A 369 17.54 -8.42 8.97
N ASP A 370 18.58 -7.68 9.36
CA ASP A 370 19.97 -8.17 9.46
C ASP A 370 20.20 -9.25 10.53
N ILE A 371 19.21 -9.47 11.41
CA ILE A 371 19.22 -10.57 12.38
C ILE A 371 18.78 -11.89 11.74
N PHE A 372 17.96 -11.82 10.69
CA PHE A 372 17.35 -12.99 10.05
C PHE A 372 17.88 -13.25 8.64
N LEU A 373 18.55 -12.27 8.02
CA LEU A 373 18.99 -12.29 6.63
C LEU A 373 20.46 -11.89 6.51
N CYS A 374 21.21 -12.65 5.71
CA CYS A 374 22.54 -12.28 5.24
C CYS A 374 22.53 -12.20 3.71
N ALA A 375 22.65 -10.99 3.16
CA ALA A 375 22.63 -10.76 1.72
C ALA A 375 24.06 -10.64 1.16
N GLY A 376 24.34 -11.40 0.09
CA GLY A 376 25.53 -11.26 -0.76
C GLY A 376 25.15 -10.99 -2.22
N GLN A 377 26.08 -11.15 -3.15
CA GLN A 377 25.82 -10.94 -4.58
C GLN A 377 25.16 -12.15 -5.26
N GLU A 378 25.27 -13.35 -4.69
CA GLU A 378 24.77 -14.58 -5.31
C GLU A 378 23.40 -14.97 -4.77
N ALA A 379 23.17 -14.74 -3.48
CA ALA A 379 21.95 -15.12 -2.80
C ALA A 379 21.77 -14.34 -1.48
N VAL A 380 20.58 -14.49 -0.91
CA VAL A 380 20.28 -14.14 0.48
C VAL A 380 20.17 -15.43 1.29
N VAL A 381 21.00 -15.56 2.32
CA VAL A 381 20.87 -16.65 3.30
C VAL A 381 19.90 -16.23 4.38
N MET A 382 18.87 -17.04 4.62
CA MET A 382 17.68 -16.65 5.39
C MET A 382 17.38 -17.62 6.54
N ALA A 383 16.97 -17.07 7.69
CA ALA A 383 16.50 -17.83 8.85
C ALA A 383 15.27 -18.70 8.52
N PRO A 384 15.25 -20.00 8.90
CA PRO A 384 14.14 -20.91 8.62
C PRO A 384 12.75 -20.42 9.06
N GLY A 385 12.68 -19.83 10.26
CA GLY A 385 11.48 -19.38 10.95
C GLY A 385 11.11 -17.92 10.69
N ILE A 386 11.75 -17.25 9.72
CA ILE A 386 11.33 -15.91 9.30
C ILE A 386 9.85 -15.92 8.85
N PRO A 387 9.08 -14.84 9.07
CA PRO A 387 7.66 -14.80 8.70
C PRO A 387 7.41 -15.12 7.22
N GLU A 388 6.33 -15.83 6.94
CA GLU A 388 5.98 -16.30 5.58
C GLU A 388 5.78 -15.14 4.59
N GLU A 389 5.32 -13.98 5.09
CA GLU A 389 5.21 -12.75 4.30
C GLU A 389 6.57 -12.33 3.69
N ILE A 390 7.67 -12.49 4.43
CA ILE A 390 9.02 -12.15 3.96
C ILE A 390 9.48 -13.16 2.91
N LYS A 391 9.22 -14.46 3.14
CA LYS A 391 9.56 -15.52 2.17
C LYS A 391 8.83 -15.31 0.85
N ASN A 392 7.54 -15.04 0.92
CA ASN A 392 6.70 -14.74 -0.24
C ASN A 392 7.21 -13.50 -0.96
N ALA A 393 7.56 -12.44 -0.23
CA ALA A 393 8.10 -11.22 -0.84
C ALA A 393 9.40 -11.48 -1.61
N LEU A 394 10.35 -12.22 -1.02
CA LEU A 394 11.60 -12.61 -1.67
C LEU A 394 11.35 -13.46 -2.93
N SER A 395 10.45 -14.44 -2.84
CA SER A 395 10.07 -15.30 -3.95
C SER A 395 9.42 -14.51 -5.10
N ILE A 396 8.46 -13.64 -4.80
CA ILE A 396 7.76 -12.80 -5.78
C ILE A 396 8.74 -11.88 -6.52
N HIS A 397 9.79 -11.41 -5.84
CA HIS A 397 10.81 -10.55 -6.45
C HIS A 397 11.95 -11.32 -7.11
N GLY A 398 11.88 -12.66 -7.14
CA GLY A 398 12.89 -13.50 -7.80
C GLY A 398 14.27 -13.38 -7.15
N ILE A 399 14.33 -13.12 -5.84
CA ILE A 399 15.57 -13.04 -5.08
C ILE A 399 16.05 -14.48 -4.82
N PRO A 400 17.28 -14.87 -5.18
CA PRO A 400 17.79 -16.19 -4.84
C PRO A 400 17.94 -16.30 -3.33
N VAL A 401 17.24 -17.26 -2.73
CA VAL A 401 17.24 -17.48 -1.28
C VAL A 401 17.79 -18.86 -0.96
N ILE A 402 18.68 -18.93 0.02
CA ILE A 402 19.20 -20.16 0.58
C ILE A 402 18.77 -20.23 2.05
N ARG A 403 18.20 -21.37 2.44
CA ARG A 403 17.78 -21.58 3.83
C ARG A 403 19.01 -21.82 4.71
N GLY A 404 19.19 -21.01 5.75
CA GLY A 404 20.27 -21.17 6.73
C GLY A 404 20.05 -22.37 7.66
N SER A 405 21.06 -22.69 8.47
CA SER A 405 21.07 -23.93 9.25
C SER A 405 20.07 -23.94 10.42
N ALA A 406 19.85 -22.79 11.08
CA ALA A 406 18.95 -22.67 12.22
C ALA A 406 18.59 -21.20 12.50
N ASP A 407 17.46 -20.98 13.17
CA ASP A 407 17.01 -19.63 13.54
C ASP A 407 17.97 -18.91 14.51
N PRO A 408 17.98 -17.57 14.54
CA PRO A 408 18.67 -16.80 15.57
C PRO A 408 18.22 -17.23 16.97
N GLY A 409 19.17 -17.34 17.90
CA GLY A 409 18.85 -17.63 19.30
C GLY A 409 18.36 -16.39 20.05
N LYS A 410 17.71 -16.60 21.21
CA LYS A 410 17.13 -15.51 22.01
C LYS A 410 18.16 -14.49 22.54
N THR A 411 19.41 -14.93 22.72
CA THR A 411 20.48 -14.15 23.35
C THR A 411 21.78 -14.25 22.56
N TYR A 412 22.68 -13.29 22.79
CA TYR A 412 24.03 -13.32 22.27
C TYR A 412 24.78 -14.55 22.84
N PRO A 413 25.62 -15.25 22.05
CA PRO A 413 26.00 -14.94 20.67
C PRO A 413 25.06 -15.49 19.58
N ALA A 414 24.14 -16.39 19.92
CA ALA A 414 23.29 -17.08 18.95
C ALA A 414 22.35 -16.15 18.18
N SER A 415 21.96 -15.02 18.75
CA SER A 415 21.16 -13.97 18.09
C SER A 415 21.87 -13.27 16.93
N ALA A 416 23.19 -13.35 16.82
CA ALA A 416 23.97 -12.60 15.83
C ALA A 416 24.40 -13.43 14.60
N ARG A 417 23.99 -14.69 14.50
CA ARG A 417 24.52 -15.65 13.52
C ARG A 417 24.42 -15.25 12.03
N TYR A 418 23.42 -14.45 11.66
CA TYR A 418 23.22 -13.96 10.28
C TYR A 418 23.83 -12.57 10.04
N ASN A 419 24.35 -11.91 11.07
CA ASN A 419 24.73 -10.50 11.03
C ASN A 419 26.09 -10.24 10.36
N ALA A 420 26.50 -11.12 9.44
CA ALA A 420 27.71 -10.99 8.65
C ALA A 420 27.57 -9.93 7.56
N VAL A 421 28.68 -9.27 7.22
CA VAL A 421 28.79 -8.39 6.05
C VAL A 421 29.49 -9.14 4.93
N ILE A 422 28.83 -9.23 3.78
CA ILE A 422 29.35 -9.87 2.57
C ILE A 422 29.68 -8.78 1.56
N THR A 423 30.95 -8.69 1.15
CA THR A 423 31.40 -7.86 0.02
C THR A 423 31.91 -8.77 -1.08
N PRO A 424 32.11 -8.31 -2.33
CA PRO A 424 32.82 -9.07 -3.36
C PRO A 424 34.13 -9.74 -2.90
N GLU A 425 34.87 -9.15 -1.96
CA GLU A 425 36.15 -9.69 -1.47
C GLU A 425 36.04 -10.47 -0.15
N TYR A 426 35.14 -10.07 0.75
CA TYR A 426 35.18 -10.53 2.15
C TYR A 426 33.88 -11.15 2.66
N ILE A 427 34.03 -12.12 3.56
CA ILE A 427 33.04 -12.42 4.60
C ILE A 427 33.57 -11.82 5.89
N ILE A 428 32.94 -10.76 6.40
CA ILE A 428 33.35 -10.08 7.63
C ILE A 428 32.35 -10.42 8.73
N HIS A 429 32.79 -11.18 9.73
CA HIS A 429 31.95 -11.55 10.87
C HIS A 429 32.77 -12.17 12.02
N ASN A 430 32.12 -12.41 13.15
CA ASN A 430 32.62 -13.38 14.13
C ASN A 430 32.43 -14.81 13.59
N LEU A 431 33.45 -15.28 12.87
CA LEU A 431 33.47 -16.59 12.21
C LEU A 431 33.18 -17.79 13.12
N LYS A 432 33.29 -17.65 14.45
CA LYS A 432 32.95 -18.71 15.41
C LYS A 432 31.45 -18.92 15.56
N ILE A 433 30.64 -17.94 15.16
CA ILE A 433 29.18 -17.92 15.36
C ILE A 433 28.40 -17.74 14.06
N THR A 434 29.09 -17.42 12.94
CA THR A 434 28.50 -17.34 11.60
C THR A 434 27.72 -18.61 11.30
N ASP A 435 26.52 -18.46 10.74
CA ASP A 435 25.78 -19.62 10.24
C ASP A 435 26.62 -20.34 9.16
N PRO A 436 26.82 -21.67 9.27
CA PRO A 436 27.69 -22.41 8.35
C PRO A 436 27.23 -22.31 6.89
N VAL A 437 25.93 -22.09 6.63
CA VAL A 437 25.40 -21.92 5.28
C VAL A 437 25.89 -20.61 4.66
N ILE A 438 26.10 -19.54 5.44
CA ILE A 438 26.70 -18.29 4.96
C ILE A 438 28.14 -18.54 4.52
N ALA A 439 28.93 -19.22 5.36
CA ALA A 439 30.32 -19.52 5.06
C ALA A 439 30.46 -20.38 3.79
N GLU A 440 29.58 -21.38 3.62
CA GLU A 440 29.58 -22.24 2.44
C GLU A 440 29.10 -21.52 1.17
N THR A 441 27.99 -20.77 1.28
CA THR A 441 27.41 -20.02 0.14
C THR A 441 28.41 -19.04 -0.45
N PHE A 442 29.16 -18.34 0.41
CA PHE A 442 30.07 -17.27 0.00
C PHE A 442 31.55 -17.66 0.07
N LYS A 443 31.86 -18.96 0.11
CA LYS A 443 33.21 -19.52 0.38
C LYS A 443 34.36 -19.03 -0.52
N LYS A 444 34.05 -18.45 -1.68
CA LYS A 444 35.05 -17.88 -2.61
C LYS A 444 35.68 -16.59 -2.07
N ARG A 445 35.08 -15.96 -1.06
CA ARG A 445 35.54 -14.72 -0.45
C ARG A 445 36.53 -14.99 0.68
N LYS A 446 37.43 -14.03 0.92
CA LYS A 446 38.36 -14.06 2.04
C LYS A 446 37.60 -13.91 3.35
N GLN A 447 37.79 -14.83 4.29
CA GLN A 447 37.16 -14.75 5.60
C GLN A 447 37.95 -13.79 6.50
N LEU A 448 37.29 -12.73 6.96
CA LEU A 448 37.87 -11.72 7.85
C LEU A 448 37.20 -11.81 9.23
N HIS A 449 37.94 -12.34 10.19
CA HIS A 449 37.44 -12.51 11.55
C HIS A 449 37.43 -11.19 12.33
N VAL A 450 36.28 -10.86 12.91
CA VAL A 450 36.12 -9.79 13.90
C VAL A 450 35.46 -10.35 15.16
N ASN A 451 35.80 -9.82 16.34
CA ASN A 451 35.19 -10.29 17.59
C ASN A 451 33.72 -9.85 17.73
N GLN A 452 33.35 -8.71 17.12
CA GLN A 452 31.99 -8.16 17.15
C GLN A 452 31.02 -9.07 16.39
N GLY A 453 30.06 -9.66 17.09
CA GLY A 453 29.06 -10.53 16.46
C GLY A 453 27.97 -9.77 15.73
N TYR A 454 27.54 -8.61 16.21
CA TYR A 454 26.60 -7.76 15.48
C TYR A 454 27.34 -6.94 14.42
N THR A 455 28.04 -7.61 13.51
CA THR A 455 28.93 -6.97 12.53
C THR A 455 28.15 -6.06 11.61
N ARG A 456 27.06 -6.52 10.98
CA ARG A 456 26.24 -5.72 10.05
C ARG A 456 25.53 -4.56 10.72
N CYS A 457 25.10 -4.70 11.99
CA CYS A 457 24.62 -3.55 12.75
C CYS A 457 25.70 -2.46 12.91
N ASN A 458 26.97 -2.87 13.01
CA ASN A 458 28.10 -2.00 13.28
C ASN A 458 28.93 -1.62 12.05
N LEU A 459 28.69 -2.18 10.88
CA LEU A 459 29.55 -2.03 9.71
C LEU A 459 28.72 -1.82 8.43
N LEU A 460 28.90 -0.66 7.81
CA LEU A 460 28.43 -0.35 6.47
C LEU A 460 29.60 -0.47 5.49
N ALA A 461 29.51 -1.42 4.56
CA ALA A 461 30.41 -1.46 3.40
C ALA A 461 29.80 -0.58 2.29
N LEU A 462 30.47 0.50 1.93
CA LEU A 462 30.03 1.37 0.81
C LEU A 462 30.38 0.71 -0.52
N ASP A 463 31.57 0.13 -0.61
CA ASP A 463 32.08 -0.59 -1.75
C ASP A 463 33.05 -1.69 -1.26
N ASN A 464 33.96 -2.18 -2.11
CA ASN A 464 34.94 -3.20 -1.73
C ASN A 464 36.06 -2.67 -0.82
N ASP A 465 36.23 -1.36 -0.76
CA ASP A 465 37.39 -0.71 -0.18
C ASP A 465 37.05 0.16 1.01
N ARG A 466 35.90 0.85 1.00
CA ARG A 466 35.53 1.86 1.99
C ARG A 466 34.44 1.38 2.93
N PHE A 467 34.68 1.59 4.22
CA PHE A 467 33.81 1.12 5.29
C PHE A 467 33.51 2.22 6.29
N ILE A 468 32.28 2.23 6.82
CA ILE A 468 31.91 3.04 7.98
C ILE A 468 31.56 2.08 9.12
N THR A 469 32.18 2.23 10.28
CA THR A 469 31.94 1.37 11.43
C THR A 469 31.65 2.15 12.70
N SER A 470 30.76 1.63 13.55
CA SER A 470 30.56 2.11 14.92
C SER A 470 31.31 1.28 15.98
N ASP A 471 32.12 0.30 15.54
CA ASP A 471 32.92 -0.58 16.40
C ASP A 471 34.42 -0.43 16.13
N ARG A 472 35.19 -0.12 17.19
CA ARG A 472 36.65 0.06 17.13
C ARG A 472 37.42 -1.25 16.90
N GLY A 473 36.84 -2.39 17.24
CA GLY A 473 37.43 -3.70 16.97
C GLY A 473 37.39 -4.02 15.47
N ILE A 474 36.24 -3.78 14.83
CA ILE A 474 36.08 -3.89 13.38
C ILE A 474 37.01 -2.92 12.65
N GLU A 475 37.07 -1.65 13.10
CA GLU A 475 37.96 -0.62 12.54
C GLU A 475 39.42 -1.10 12.49
N LYS A 476 39.96 -1.56 13.62
CA LYS A 476 41.35 -2.04 13.71
C LYS A 476 41.65 -3.17 12.74
N VAL A 477 40.71 -4.10 12.56
CA VAL A 477 40.88 -5.24 11.65
C VAL A 477 40.90 -4.76 10.19
N LEU A 478 39.98 -3.89 9.80
CA LEU A 478 39.90 -3.36 8.43
C LEU A 478 41.09 -2.44 8.08
N VAL A 479 41.53 -1.59 9.02
CA VAL A 479 42.73 -0.77 8.84
C VAL A 479 43.98 -1.64 8.68
N LYS A 480 44.08 -2.76 9.41
CA LYS A 480 45.17 -3.72 9.25
C LYS A 480 45.15 -4.40 7.87
N GLU A 481 43.98 -4.57 7.28
CA GLU A 481 43.80 -5.03 5.89
C GLU A 481 44.03 -3.91 4.85
N GLY A 482 44.46 -2.72 5.29
CA GLY A 482 44.78 -1.58 4.41
C GLY A 482 43.55 -0.86 3.84
N LYS A 483 42.37 -1.06 4.43
CA LYS A 483 41.12 -0.49 3.93
C LYS A 483 40.85 0.90 4.55
N PRO A 484 40.36 1.88 3.78
CA PRO A 484 39.84 3.14 4.33
C PRO A 484 38.61 2.91 5.21
N VAL A 485 38.67 3.37 6.46
CA VAL A 485 37.58 3.22 7.43
C VAL A 485 37.27 4.55 8.09
N LEU A 486 35.99 4.91 8.13
CA LEU A 486 35.48 5.98 8.99
C LEU A 486 34.84 5.38 10.24
N TYR A 487 35.24 5.87 11.42
CA TYR A 487 34.53 5.58 12.67
C TYR A 487 33.38 6.56 12.89
N ALA A 488 32.16 6.05 13.03
CA ALA A 488 30.97 6.83 13.35
C ALA A 488 30.53 6.56 14.81
N ASP A 489 30.57 7.58 15.65
CA ASP A 489 30.16 7.52 17.06
C ASP A 489 28.71 7.05 17.18
N PRO A 490 28.42 5.94 17.90
CA PRO A 490 27.06 5.45 18.04
C PRO A 490 26.21 6.26 19.05
N ALA A 491 26.81 7.08 19.91
CA ALA A 491 26.10 7.81 20.98
C ALA A 491 24.84 8.61 20.55
N PRO A 492 24.82 9.33 19.41
CA PRO A 492 23.65 10.09 18.96
C PRO A 492 22.55 9.25 18.28
N VAL A 493 22.76 7.94 18.06
CA VAL A 493 21.83 7.07 17.34
C VAL A 493 20.78 6.48 18.28
N ARG A 494 19.50 6.60 17.92
CA ARG A 494 18.39 6.05 18.71
C ARG A 494 18.13 4.59 18.37
N LEU A 495 17.94 3.76 19.41
CA LEU A 495 17.40 2.40 19.29
C LEU A 495 16.47 2.11 20.45
N HIS A 496 15.25 1.67 20.17
CA HIS A 496 14.23 1.50 21.21
C HIS A 496 14.62 0.38 22.19
N GLY A 497 14.65 0.71 23.49
CA GLY A 497 14.99 -0.23 24.56
C GLY A 497 16.49 -0.47 24.74
N GLN A 498 17.35 0.31 24.08
CA GLN A 498 18.81 0.26 24.23
C GLN A 498 19.35 1.66 24.53
N LYS A 499 20.59 1.73 25.04
CA LYS A 499 21.25 3.02 25.34
C LYS A 499 21.47 3.87 24.08
N HIS A 500 21.86 3.21 23.00
CA HIS A 500 22.04 3.80 21.67
C HIS A 500 21.93 2.68 20.62
N GLY A 501 21.70 3.07 19.36
CA GLY A 501 21.86 2.20 18.18
C GLY A 501 23.24 2.36 17.56
N PHE A 502 23.35 2.03 16.27
CA PHE A 502 24.57 2.17 15.48
C PHE A 502 24.30 2.87 14.15
N PHE A 503 25.28 3.64 13.66
CA PHE A 503 25.10 4.39 12.41
C PHE A 503 24.80 3.47 11.21
N PRO A 504 25.50 2.35 11.00
CA PRO A 504 25.18 1.43 9.89
C PRO A 504 23.77 0.81 9.96
N GLY A 505 23.23 0.60 11.15
CA GLY A 505 21.84 0.16 11.35
C GLY A 505 20.78 1.18 10.92
N CYS A 506 21.18 2.44 10.68
CA CYS A 506 20.33 3.50 10.13
C CYS A 506 20.31 3.53 8.60
N CYS A 507 21.14 2.70 7.94
CA CYS A 507 21.48 2.88 6.55
C CYS A 507 20.91 1.79 5.63
N GLY A 508 20.68 2.15 4.38
CA GLY A 508 20.54 1.24 3.24
C GLY A 508 21.29 1.78 2.04
N ILE A 509 21.67 0.91 1.11
CA ILE A 509 22.29 1.32 -0.15
C ILE A 509 21.41 0.86 -1.30
N LEU A 510 21.11 1.80 -2.20
CA LEU A 510 20.44 1.51 -3.47
C LEU A 510 21.23 2.16 -4.60
N ASP A 511 21.75 1.35 -5.51
CA ASP A 511 22.57 1.82 -6.64
C ASP A 511 23.77 2.67 -6.15
N ARG A 512 23.77 4.00 -6.35
CA ARG A 512 24.81 4.94 -5.87
C ARG A 512 24.29 5.91 -4.80
N GLU A 513 23.24 5.53 -4.08
CA GLU A 513 22.61 6.36 -3.04
C GLU A 513 22.65 5.63 -1.68
N VAL A 514 23.12 6.32 -0.64
CA VAL A 514 23.03 5.88 0.76
C VAL A 514 21.80 6.53 1.39
N LEU A 515 20.81 5.69 1.71
CA LEU A 515 19.59 6.08 2.41
C LEU A 515 19.84 6.08 3.92
N ILE A 516 19.43 7.14 4.63
CA ILE A 516 19.63 7.30 6.07
C ILE A 516 18.30 7.55 6.77
N THR A 517 18.00 6.77 7.81
CA THR A 517 16.81 6.93 8.67
C THR A 517 16.96 8.09 9.66
N GLY A 518 16.92 9.31 9.12
CA GLY A 518 17.05 10.57 9.86
C GLY A 518 17.91 11.56 9.09
N SER A 519 18.36 12.61 9.77
CA SER A 519 19.25 13.63 9.21
C SER A 519 20.60 13.65 9.92
N LEU A 520 21.68 13.73 9.13
CA LEU A 520 23.05 13.83 9.61
C LEU A 520 23.29 15.12 10.39
N LYS A 521 22.44 16.15 10.28
CA LYS A 521 22.54 17.38 11.07
C LYS A 521 22.42 17.15 12.58
N TYR A 522 21.83 16.02 12.99
CA TYR A 522 21.72 15.60 14.40
C TYR A 522 22.86 14.69 14.86
N HIS A 523 23.84 14.42 13.99
CA HIS A 523 25.01 13.62 14.30
C HIS A 523 26.25 14.53 14.39
N PRO A 524 27.07 14.49 15.46
CA PRO A 524 28.23 15.37 15.60
C PRO A 524 29.23 15.26 14.45
N GLN A 525 29.35 14.06 13.87
CA GLN A 525 30.19 13.76 12.71
C GLN A 525 29.43 13.81 11.37
N GLY A 526 28.28 14.48 11.30
CA GLY A 526 27.39 14.45 10.13
C GLY A 526 28.08 14.85 8.81
N GLU A 527 28.83 15.95 8.81
CA GLU A 527 29.56 16.42 7.62
C GLU A 527 30.73 15.49 7.23
N GLU A 528 31.44 14.94 8.22
CA GLU A 528 32.50 13.96 7.99
C GLU A 528 31.96 12.69 7.33
N ILE A 529 30.83 12.18 7.83
CA ILE A 529 30.11 11.03 7.26
C ILE A 529 29.69 11.34 5.81
N ARG A 530 29.07 12.51 5.57
CA ARG A 530 28.63 12.93 4.24
C ARG A 530 29.79 13.01 3.26
N SER A 531 30.91 13.61 3.68
CA SER A 531 32.13 13.74 2.87
C SER A 531 32.74 12.38 2.56
N PHE A 532 32.79 11.47 3.54
CA PHE A 532 33.33 10.12 3.33
C PHE A 532 32.49 9.32 2.33
N ILE A 533 31.16 9.36 2.46
CA ILE A 533 30.22 8.74 1.49
C ILE A 533 30.40 9.37 0.10
N GLY A 534 30.47 10.69 0.02
CA GLY A 534 30.70 11.41 -1.24
C GLY A 534 32.02 11.06 -1.92
N SER A 535 33.10 10.88 -1.15
CA SER A 535 34.41 10.46 -1.65
C SER A 535 34.42 9.06 -2.27
N ALA A 536 33.42 8.23 -1.92
CA ALA A 536 33.18 6.91 -2.50
C ALA A 536 32.32 6.96 -3.78
N GLY A 537 31.88 8.15 -4.20
CA GLY A 537 31.01 8.36 -5.36
C GLY A 537 29.53 8.05 -5.09
N TYR A 538 29.10 8.12 -3.82
CA TYR A 538 27.70 7.92 -3.42
C TYR A 538 27.04 9.25 -3.03
N SER A 539 25.76 9.41 -3.36
CA SER A 539 24.92 10.47 -2.80
C SER A 539 24.33 10.05 -1.45
N VAL A 540 23.97 11.04 -0.62
CA VAL A 540 23.29 10.81 0.66
C VAL A 540 21.86 11.29 0.56
N GLN A 541 20.92 10.43 0.94
CA GLN A 541 19.50 10.75 1.03
C GLN A 541 18.99 10.54 2.45
N GLU A 542 18.63 11.64 3.09
CA GLU A 542 18.03 11.65 4.42
C GLU A 542 16.52 11.43 4.28
N LEU A 543 16.00 10.39 4.94
CA LEU A 543 14.62 9.94 4.73
C LEU A 543 13.59 10.73 5.54
N TYR A 544 14.03 11.51 6.53
CA TYR A 544 13.22 12.51 7.22
C TYR A 544 14.09 13.47 8.03
N ASP A 545 13.54 14.61 8.38
CA ASP A 545 14.22 15.58 9.24
C ASP A 545 14.06 15.23 10.73
N GLY A 546 15.03 14.49 11.30
CA GLY A 546 15.05 14.16 12.71
C GLY A 546 16.24 13.26 13.11
N PRO A 547 16.32 12.84 14.38
CA PRO A 547 17.44 12.05 14.90
C PRO A 547 17.62 10.71 14.19
N LEU A 548 18.87 10.28 14.02
CA LEU A 548 19.17 8.97 13.43
C LEU A 548 18.53 7.85 14.25
N THR A 549 17.84 6.93 13.58
CA THR A 549 17.13 5.83 14.21
C THR A 549 17.57 4.50 13.61
N ASP A 550 18.19 3.65 14.43
CA ASP A 550 18.60 2.31 14.01
C ASP A 550 17.35 1.43 13.81
N VAL A 551 17.24 0.85 12.61
CA VAL A 551 16.12 0.02 12.18
C VAL A 551 16.58 -1.39 11.75
N GLY A 552 17.81 -1.77 12.10
CA GLY A 552 18.43 -3.04 11.66
C GLY A 552 18.88 -3.02 10.21
N GLY A 553 19.15 -1.82 9.67
CA GLY A 553 19.45 -1.57 8.28
C GLY A 553 18.23 -1.62 7.36
N ILE A 554 18.39 -1.06 6.16
CA ILE A 554 17.39 -1.11 5.09
C ILE A 554 17.93 -2.03 3.99
N PHE A 555 17.31 -3.19 3.83
CA PHE A 555 17.68 -4.14 2.79
C PHE A 555 16.98 -3.77 1.49
N MET A 556 17.76 -3.28 0.52
CA MET A 556 17.30 -2.95 -0.83
C MET A 556 17.71 -4.08 -1.78
N LEU A 557 16.77 -4.94 -2.17
CA LEU A 557 17.03 -6.13 -2.95
C LEU A 557 16.40 -6.00 -4.34
N LYS A 558 17.20 -6.03 -5.42
CA LYS A 558 16.70 -6.22 -6.80
C LYS A 558 17.21 -7.54 -7.34
N SER A 559 16.40 -8.27 -8.10
CA SER A 559 16.84 -9.50 -8.76
C SER A 559 18.05 -9.30 -9.67
N THR A 560 18.22 -8.10 -10.25
CA THR A 560 19.39 -7.74 -11.08
C THR A 560 20.70 -7.70 -10.30
N HIS A 561 20.67 -7.49 -8.97
CA HIS A 561 21.88 -7.56 -8.14
C HIS A 561 22.45 -8.99 -8.05
N PHE A 562 21.66 -10.00 -8.42
CA PHE A 562 22.01 -11.41 -8.26
C PHE A 562 22.31 -12.16 -9.56
N ARG A 563 22.21 -11.47 -10.72
CA ARG A 563 22.53 -12.08 -12.01
C ARG A 563 24.02 -11.85 -12.31
N GLN A 564 24.82 -12.92 -12.20
CA GLN A 564 26.12 -13.06 -12.86
C GLN A 564 25.99 -14.06 -14.00
#